data_AF-A0A3M6QIB1-F1
#
_entry.id   AF-A0A3M6QIB1-F1
#
_cell.length_a   1.000
_cell.length_b   1.000
_cell.length_c   1.000
_cell.angle_alpha   90.00
_cell.angle_beta   90.00
_cell.angle_gamma   90.00
#
_symmetry.space_group_name_H-M   'P 1'
#
loop_
_entity.id
_entity.type
_entity.pdbx_description
1 polymer ?
#
loop_
_entity_poly.entity_id
_entity_poly.type
_entity_poly.pdbx_seq_one_letter_code
_entity_poly.pdbx_strand_id
1 'polypeptide(L)'
;MSWLDKIIPSRLIRSAENTARHQIPEGLWSKCPECETVLYRADLEKNLNVCPHCNAHQRIGARARLAAFLDEAGRYEIGQEVTPTDALKFKDSRKYPERLKEAGKSTGETDALIAMGGTLHGLPVVVACFEFDFMGGSMGSVVGERFVRAVQAALQKKVPFICFTATGGARMQEGLLSLMQMAKTNAVLAQFAQQRLPFVSVLTDPTMGGVSASFAFMGDLVIAEPKALIGFAGPRVIESTVRVTLPEGFQRAEFLLGKGAVDMIVDRRQLREVIARNLAILTHQASIGQAESPATPVPEAAPAVPDAASNATSTAEAAPEEVIAAASATAITGEAAAPAPPAQPPQSSSPPQP
;
A
#
# COMPACT_ATOMS: atom_id res chain seq x y z
N MET A 1 26.98 31.68 62.21
CA MET A 1 25.77 32.08 61.46
C MET A 1 25.98 33.51 60.98
N SER A 2 25.92 33.72 59.67
CA SER A 2 26.26 35.00 59.00
C SER A 2 25.10 35.99 59.14
N TRP A 3 25.39 37.29 59.27
CA TRP A 3 24.36 38.32 59.51
C TRP A 3 23.36 38.46 58.35
N LEU A 4 23.71 37.97 57.15
CA LEU A 4 22.88 38.07 55.94
C LEU A 4 21.49 37.44 56.05
N ASP A 5 21.26 36.48 56.96
CA ASP A 5 19.96 35.82 57.11
C ASP A 5 18.89 36.73 57.76
N LYS A 6 19.26 37.93 58.24
CA LYS A 6 18.36 38.85 58.96
C LYS A 6 17.70 39.94 58.08
N ILE A 7 17.97 39.99 56.77
CA ILE A 7 17.52 41.10 55.90
C ILE A 7 16.31 40.75 55.02
N ILE A 8 15.86 39.50 54.96
CA ILE A 8 14.71 39.13 54.11
C ILE A 8 13.43 39.05 54.96
N PRO A 9 12.41 39.91 54.72
CA PRO A 9 11.15 39.86 55.44
C PRO A 9 10.43 38.53 55.18
N SER A 10 10.11 37.81 56.26
CA SER A 10 9.42 36.52 56.32
C SER A 10 7.93 36.60 55.96
N ARG A 11 7.60 37.26 54.83
CA ARG A 11 6.23 37.33 54.27
C ARG A 11 6.12 37.01 52.78
N LEU A 12 7.19 36.51 52.16
CA LEU A 12 7.16 35.96 50.79
C LEU A 12 7.32 34.44 50.72
N ILE A 13 7.18 33.73 51.84
CA ILE A 13 6.99 32.28 51.83
C ILE A 13 5.47 32.01 51.79
N ARG A 14 4.87 32.31 50.64
CA ARG A 14 3.55 31.78 50.28
C ARG A 14 3.80 30.33 49.83
N SER A 15 3.45 29.39 50.70
CA SER A 15 2.95 28.05 50.39
C SER A 15 3.34 27.51 49.00
N ALA A 16 4.43 26.75 48.95
CA ALA A 16 4.83 25.92 47.82
C ALA A 16 3.92 24.67 47.69
N GLU A 17 2.60 24.87 47.62
CA GLU A 17 1.58 23.84 47.41
C GLU A 17 0.47 24.40 46.52
N ASN A 18 0.77 24.59 45.23
CA ASN A 18 -0.17 24.48 44.10
C ASN A 18 0.46 24.88 42.74
N THR A 19 1.67 24.41 42.44
CA THR A 19 2.01 24.20 41.03
C THR A 19 1.45 22.85 40.64
N ALA A 20 0.18 22.86 40.20
CA ALA A 20 -0.35 21.79 39.38
C ALA A 20 0.63 21.60 38.22
N ARG A 21 1.52 20.62 38.36
CA ARG A 21 2.39 20.14 37.28
C ARG A 21 1.42 19.81 36.16
N HIS A 22 1.37 20.66 35.14
CA HIS A 22 0.77 20.31 33.87
C HIS A 22 1.52 19.06 33.41
N GLN A 23 0.96 17.89 33.71
CA GLN A 23 1.40 16.64 33.13
C GLN A 23 1.14 16.83 31.64
N ILE A 24 2.20 17.11 30.89
CA ILE A 24 2.14 17.12 29.44
C ILE A 24 1.61 15.75 29.06
N PRO A 25 0.43 15.65 28.42
CA PRO A 25 -0.14 14.35 28.12
C PRO A 25 0.84 13.56 27.25
N GLU A 26 1.09 12.30 27.61
CA GLU A 26 1.91 11.41 26.80
C GLU A 26 1.30 11.28 25.39
N GLY A 27 2.12 11.34 24.35
CA GLY A 27 1.67 11.16 22.96
C GLY A 27 1.34 12.44 22.18
N LEU A 28 1.51 13.64 22.73
CA LEU A 28 1.37 14.89 21.96
C LEU A 28 2.42 15.05 20.85
N TRP A 29 3.62 14.50 21.06
CA TRP A 29 4.76 14.69 20.16
C TRP A 29 5.16 13.38 19.50
N SER A 30 5.49 13.44 18.21
CA SER A 30 6.01 12.32 17.41
C SER A 30 7.34 12.72 16.77
N LYS A 31 8.32 11.83 16.75
CA LYS A 31 9.60 12.06 16.08
C LYS A 31 9.52 11.50 14.66
N CYS A 32 9.86 12.30 13.65
CA CYS A 32 9.97 11.79 12.28
C CYS A 32 11.12 10.78 12.19
N PRO A 33 10.91 9.57 11.65
CA PRO A 33 11.98 8.57 11.53
C PRO A 33 13.04 8.92 10.49
N GLU A 34 12.74 9.82 9.54
CA GLU A 34 13.66 10.20 8.45
C GLU A 34 14.51 11.43 8.80
N CYS A 35 13.86 12.54 9.21
CA CYS A 35 14.54 13.82 9.46
C CYS A 35 14.69 14.15 10.95
N GLU A 36 14.27 13.24 11.84
CA GLU A 36 14.37 13.36 13.29
C GLU A 36 13.66 14.55 13.94
N THR A 37 12.96 15.37 13.16
CA THR A 37 12.22 16.53 13.65
C THR A 37 11.06 16.07 14.54
N VAL A 38 10.89 16.76 15.66
CA VAL A 38 9.77 16.54 16.58
C VAL A 38 8.54 17.29 16.04
N LEU A 39 7.44 16.56 15.85
CA LEU A 39 6.21 17.01 15.24
C LEU A 39 5.08 16.93 16.25
N TYR A 40 4.18 17.90 16.21
CA TYR A 40 2.94 17.82 16.98
C TYR A 40 1.99 16.80 16.32
N ARG A 41 1.50 15.83 17.08
CA ARG A 41 0.76 14.68 16.55
C ARG A 41 -0.52 15.09 15.84
N ALA A 42 -1.27 16.05 16.40
CA ALA A 42 -2.52 16.51 15.78
C ALA A 42 -2.27 17.21 14.43
N ASP A 43 -1.15 17.92 14.27
CA ASP A 43 -0.79 18.55 13.00
C ASP A 43 -0.31 17.52 11.98
N LEU A 44 0.42 16.50 12.45
CA LEU A 44 0.81 15.37 11.61
C LEU A 44 -0.42 14.60 11.10
N GLU A 45 -1.40 14.33 11.95
CA GLU A 45 -2.66 13.67 11.58
C GLU A 45 -3.48 14.49 10.58
N LYS A 46 -3.59 15.81 10.79
CA LYS A 46 -4.21 16.73 9.81
C LYS A 46 -3.48 16.72 8.47
N ASN A 47 -2.16 16.57 8.49
CA ASN A 47 -1.32 16.44 7.29
C ASN A 47 -1.22 14.98 6.80
N LEU A 48 -2.19 14.13 7.18
CA LEU A 48 -2.30 12.72 6.77
C LEU A 48 -1.08 11.86 7.10
N ASN A 49 -0.42 12.12 8.21
CA ASN A 49 0.84 11.47 8.61
C ASN A 49 1.97 11.62 7.59
N VAL A 50 2.00 12.73 6.86
CA VAL A 50 3.14 13.13 6.02
C VAL A 50 3.96 14.16 6.79
N CYS A 51 5.27 13.97 6.89
CA CYS A 51 6.13 14.94 7.57
C CYS A 51 6.16 16.27 6.80
N PRO A 52 5.83 17.42 7.43
CA PRO A 52 5.83 18.71 6.75
C PRO A 52 7.25 19.21 6.42
N HIS A 53 8.29 18.69 7.07
CA HIS A 53 9.68 19.11 6.85
C HIS A 53 10.39 18.34 5.73
N CYS A 54 10.20 17.02 5.66
CA CYS A 54 10.92 16.17 4.70
C CYS A 54 10.01 15.40 3.74
N ASN A 55 8.69 15.58 3.82
CA ASN A 55 7.68 14.83 3.05
C ASN A 55 7.73 13.31 3.24
N ALA A 56 8.40 12.79 4.28
CA ALA A 56 8.38 11.37 4.58
C ALA A 56 6.96 10.94 4.98
N HIS A 57 6.45 9.94 4.26
CA HIS A 57 5.18 9.31 4.54
C HIS A 57 5.31 8.37 5.73
N GLN A 58 4.73 8.75 6.87
CA GLN A 58 4.71 7.91 8.06
C GLN A 58 3.50 6.97 8.05
N ARG A 59 3.49 6.02 8.99
CA ARG A 59 2.38 5.10 9.19
C ARG A 59 1.07 5.84 9.43
N ILE A 60 -0.01 5.30 8.86
CA ILE A 60 -1.37 5.72 9.12
C ILE A 60 -2.21 4.46 9.27
N GLY A 61 -3.01 4.38 10.33
CA GLY A 61 -3.90 3.26 10.56
C GLY A 61 -4.98 3.17 9.48
N ALA A 62 -5.46 1.96 9.21
CA ALA A 62 -6.39 1.68 8.12
C ALA A 62 -7.68 2.51 8.24
N ARG A 63 -8.23 2.58 9.45
CA ARG A 63 -9.45 3.33 9.73
C ARG A 63 -9.27 4.84 9.57
N ALA A 64 -8.14 5.38 10.03
CA ALA A 64 -7.80 6.79 9.85
C ALA A 64 -7.61 7.13 8.36
N ARG A 65 -6.94 6.24 7.60
CA ARG A 65 -6.77 6.40 6.15
C ARG A 65 -8.11 6.37 5.42
N LEU A 66 -8.98 5.40 5.71
CA LEU A 66 -10.33 5.34 5.13
C LEU A 66 -11.15 6.60 5.48
N ALA A 67 -11.02 7.09 6.71
CA ALA A 67 -11.73 8.28 7.16
C ALA A 67 -11.26 9.57 6.49
N ALA A 68 -9.97 9.68 6.16
CA ALA A 68 -9.45 10.80 5.39
C ALA A 68 -9.71 10.66 3.88
N PHE A 69 -9.83 9.43 3.38
CA PHE A 69 -9.96 9.16 1.96
C PHE A 69 -11.40 9.21 1.45
N LEU A 70 -12.37 8.67 2.17
CA LEU A 70 -13.79 8.67 1.78
C LEU A 70 -14.50 9.96 2.25
N ASP A 71 -15.64 10.29 1.65
CA ASP A 71 -16.54 11.35 2.16
C ASP A 71 -17.14 10.92 3.50
N GLU A 72 -17.39 11.87 4.39
CA GLU A 72 -17.84 11.59 5.77
C GLU A 72 -19.19 10.87 5.83
N ALA A 73 -20.14 11.27 4.98
CA ALA A 73 -21.47 10.71 4.94
C ALA A 73 -21.53 9.37 4.18
N GLY A 74 -22.42 8.47 4.62
CA GLY A 74 -22.78 7.27 3.85
C GLY A 74 -21.75 6.14 3.88
N ARG A 75 -20.75 6.20 4.78
CA ARG A 75 -19.79 5.13 5.00
C ARG A 75 -20.43 3.92 5.68
N TYR A 76 -20.10 2.71 5.23
CA TYR A 76 -20.50 1.46 5.88
C TYR A 76 -19.40 0.40 5.76
N GLU A 77 -19.14 -0.33 6.84
CA GLU A 77 -18.15 -1.42 6.85
C GLU A 77 -18.67 -2.68 6.15
N ILE A 78 -17.75 -3.46 5.59
CA ILE A 78 -18.04 -4.69 4.86
C ILE A 78 -17.19 -5.82 5.47
N GLY A 79 -17.84 -6.91 5.88
CA GLY A 79 -17.14 -8.11 6.35
C GLY A 79 -16.57 -8.03 7.77
N GLN A 80 -17.05 -7.09 8.59
CA GLN A 80 -16.58 -6.91 9.97
C GLN A 80 -16.91 -8.12 10.86
N GLU A 81 -17.97 -8.85 10.52
CA GLU A 81 -18.37 -10.12 11.12
C GLU A 81 -17.39 -11.28 10.88
N VAL A 82 -16.47 -11.14 9.92
CA VAL A 82 -15.45 -12.15 9.63
C VAL A 82 -14.31 -12.01 10.64
N THR A 83 -14.11 -13.04 11.46
CA THR A 83 -13.09 -13.06 12.51
C THR A 83 -12.13 -14.25 12.36
N PRO A 84 -10.86 -14.11 12.80
CA PRO A 84 -9.86 -15.16 12.63
C PRO A 84 -10.15 -16.36 13.53
N THR A 85 -9.77 -17.55 13.05
CA THR A 85 -9.83 -18.81 13.81
C THR A 85 -8.49 -19.53 13.71
N ASP A 86 -8.11 -20.24 14.77
CA ASP A 86 -6.87 -21.03 14.78
C ASP A 86 -7.14 -22.46 14.27
N ALA A 87 -7.31 -22.59 12.96
CA ALA A 87 -7.61 -23.86 12.30
C ALA A 87 -6.47 -24.88 12.43
N LEU A 88 -5.22 -24.40 12.53
CA LEU A 88 -4.02 -25.26 12.58
C LEU A 88 -3.54 -25.54 14.01
N LYS A 89 -4.17 -24.96 15.03
CA LYS A 89 -3.70 -24.98 16.43
C LYS A 89 -2.24 -24.53 16.53
N PHE A 90 -1.89 -23.48 15.78
CA PHE A 90 -0.51 -23.08 15.56
C PHE A 90 0.14 -22.53 16.83
N LYS A 91 1.38 -22.95 17.08
CA LYS A 91 2.19 -22.48 18.19
C LYS A 91 3.65 -22.35 17.78
N ASP A 92 4.21 -21.17 18.01
CA ASP A 92 5.65 -20.93 17.97
C ASP A 92 6.16 -20.62 19.40
N SER A 93 6.93 -19.54 19.59
CA SER A 93 7.20 -18.99 20.92
C SER A 93 5.92 -18.61 21.68
N ARG A 94 4.84 -18.29 20.95
CA ARG A 94 3.53 -17.92 21.48
C ARG A 94 2.42 -18.65 20.72
N LYS A 95 1.25 -18.79 21.34
CA LYS A 95 0.09 -19.38 20.66
C LYS A 95 -0.51 -18.35 19.68
N TYR A 96 -1.00 -18.80 18.53
CA TYR A 96 -1.59 -17.89 17.55
C TYR A 96 -2.77 -17.04 18.11
N PRO A 97 -3.71 -17.60 18.89
CA PRO A 97 -4.78 -16.81 19.53
C PRO A 97 -4.29 -15.68 20.45
N GLU A 98 -3.12 -15.85 21.08
CA GLU A 98 -2.54 -14.81 21.95
C GLU A 98 -1.99 -13.65 21.12
N ARG A 99 -1.39 -13.95 19.95
CA ARG A 99 -0.93 -12.94 18.99
C ARG A 99 -2.11 -12.16 18.42
N LEU A 100 -3.20 -12.84 18.06
CA LEU A 100 -4.44 -12.21 17.60
C LEU A 100 -5.05 -11.29 18.66
N LYS A 101 -5.11 -11.74 19.91
CA LYS A 101 -5.63 -10.94 21.02
C LYS A 101 -4.78 -9.70 21.31
N GLU A 102 -3.47 -9.81 21.21
CA GLU A 102 -2.58 -8.66 21.37
C GLU A 102 -2.73 -7.66 20.23
N ALA A 103 -2.68 -8.14 18.99
CA ALA A 103 -2.85 -7.30 17.81
C ALA A 103 -4.19 -6.56 17.84
N GLY A 104 -5.28 -7.26 18.17
CA GLY A 104 -6.60 -6.63 18.29
C GLY A 104 -6.70 -5.63 19.44
N LYS A 105 -5.93 -5.81 20.53
CA LYS A 105 -5.85 -4.81 21.60
C LYS A 105 -5.03 -3.58 21.20
N SER A 106 -3.95 -3.76 20.45
CA SER A 106 -3.07 -2.65 20.06
C SER A 106 -3.66 -1.80 18.95
N THR A 107 -4.37 -2.42 17.99
CA THR A 107 -4.95 -1.69 16.85
C THR A 107 -6.42 -1.34 17.03
N GLY A 108 -7.15 -2.06 17.90
CA GLY A 108 -8.61 -1.96 17.99
C GLY A 108 -9.35 -2.69 16.85
N GLU A 109 -8.63 -3.39 15.98
CA GLU A 109 -9.20 -4.08 14.81
C GLU A 109 -9.24 -5.60 15.02
N THR A 110 -10.16 -6.27 14.33
CA THR A 110 -10.30 -7.74 14.43
C THR A 110 -9.35 -8.49 13.49
N ASP A 111 -8.86 -7.84 12.42
CA ASP A 111 -7.85 -8.37 11.50
C ASP A 111 -7.19 -7.23 10.70
N ALA A 112 -6.22 -7.58 9.84
CA ALA A 112 -5.34 -6.68 9.11
C ALA A 112 -5.96 -6.02 7.86
N LEU A 113 -7.26 -6.18 7.61
CA LEU A 113 -7.94 -5.53 6.50
C LEU A 113 -9.29 -4.98 6.94
N ILE A 114 -9.52 -3.71 6.65
CA ILE A 114 -10.80 -3.05 6.80
C ILE A 114 -11.33 -2.75 5.40
N ALA A 115 -12.58 -3.14 5.14
CA ALA A 115 -13.27 -2.81 3.92
C ALA A 115 -14.47 -1.91 4.23
N MET A 116 -14.66 -0.88 3.41
CA MET A 116 -15.70 0.12 3.60
C MET A 116 -16.24 0.55 2.24
N GLY A 117 -17.55 0.65 2.13
CA GLY A 117 -18.17 1.36 1.02
C GLY A 117 -18.54 2.78 1.42
N GLY A 118 -18.56 3.67 0.45
CA GLY A 118 -18.89 5.08 0.66
C GLY A 118 -18.82 5.84 -0.66
N THR A 119 -18.56 7.15 -0.57
CA THR A 119 -18.33 7.99 -1.74
C THR A 119 -16.96 8.66 -1.68
N LEU A 120 -16.42 9.00 -2.85
CA LEU A 120 -15.20 9.75 -3.04
C LEU A 120 -15.54 10.97 -3.90
N HIS A 121 -15.71 12.13 -3.26
CA HIS A 121 -16.26 13.33 -3.91
C HIS A 121 -17.60 13.04 -4.63
N GLY A 122 -18.50 12.33 -3.94
CA GLY A 122 -19.81 11.94 -4.47
C GLY A 122 -19.79 10.70 -5.38
N LEU A 123 -18.63 10.29 -5.93
CA LEU A 123 -18.52 9.06 -6.70
C LEU A 123 -18.64 7.84 -5.77
N PRO A 124 -19.63 6.94 -5.94
CA PRO A 124 -19.75 5.75 -5.11
C PRO A 124 -18.60 4.78 -5.38
N VAL A 125 -17.95 4.30 -4.32
CA VAL A 125 -16.79 3.40 -4.39
C VAL A 125 -16.79 2.40 -3.25
N VAL A 126 -16.04 1.31 -3.41
CA VAL A 126 -15.66 0.41 -2.32
C VAL A 126 -14.15 0.47 -2.13
N VAL A 127 -13.70 0.57 -0.87
CA VAL A 127 -12.30 0.71 -0.52
C VAL A 127 -11.91 -0.35 0.50
N ALA A 128 -10.81 -1.05 0.25
CA ALA A 128 -10.14 -1.89 1.23
C ALA A 128 -8.82 -1.24 1.66
N CYS A 129 -8.50 -1.31 2.95
CA CYS A 129 -7.25 -0.76 3.48
C CYS A 129 -6.63 -1.72 4.49
N PHE A 130 -5.34 -2.00 4.29
CA PHE A 130 -4.56 -2.81 5.20
C PHE A 130 -4.21 -2.06 6.48
N GLU A 131 -4.26 -2.77 7.61
CA GLU A 131 -3.75 -2.32 8.91
C GLU A 131 -2.42 -3.01 9.19
N PHE A 132 -1.31 -2.30 8.92
CA PHE A 132 0.03 -2.87 9.06
C PHE A 132 0.39 -3.19 10.51
N ASP A 133 -0.13 -2.41 11.46
CA ASP A 133 0.15 -2.63 12.89
C ASP A 133 -0.52 -3.92 13.39
N PHE A 134 -1.50 -4.46 12.65
CA PHE A 134 -2.05 -5.79 12.89
C PHE A 134 -1.15 -6.86 12.29
N MET A 135 -0.21 -7.38 13.09
CA MET A 135 0.68 -8.49 12.71
C MET A 135 1.41 -8.26 11.37
N GLY A 136 1.90 -7.03 11.15
CA GLY A 136 2.63 -6.65 9.93
C GLY A 136 1.75 -6.60 8.67
N GLY A 137 0.44 -6.41 8.83
CA GLY A 137 -0.51 -6.43 7.72
C GLY A 137 -0.57 -7.78 7.01
N SER A 138 -0.18 -8.86 7.69
CA SER A 138 -0.01 -10.17 7.05
C SER A 138 -1.33 -10.72 6.53
N MET A 139 -1.35 -11.20 5.29
CA MET A 139 -2.55 -11.76 4.68
C MET A 139 -2.80 -13.19 5.15
N GLY A 140 -3.85 -13.37 5.96
CA GLY A 140 -4.44 -14.66 6.31
C GLY A 140 -5.86 -14.81 5.74
N SER A 141 -6.59 -15.81 6.19
CA SER A 141 -7.93 -16.17 5.70
C SER A 141 -8.94 -15.04 5.82
N VAL A 142 -8.89 -14.26 6.90
CA VAL A 142 -9.79 -13.12 7.11
C VAL A 142 -9.51 -11.99 6.13
N VAL A 143 -8.23 -11.64 5.92
CA VAL A 143 -7.84 -10.63 4.92
C VAL A 143 -8.36 -11.03 3.54
N GLY A 144 -8.11 -12.28 3.12
CA GLY A 144 -8.58 -12.75 1.82
C GLY A 144 -10.11 -12.80 1.71
N GLU A 145 -10.82 -13.22 2.76
CA GLU A 145 -12.29 -13.21 2.79
C GLU A 145 -12.88 -11.80 2.75
N ARG A 146 -12.37 -10.86 3.57
CA ARG A 146 -12.83 -9.47 3.56
C ARG A 146 -12.56 -8.78 2.24
N PHE A 147 -11.41 -9.05 1.63
CA PHE A 147 -11.08 -8.56 0.29
C PHE A 147 -12.11 -9.08 -0.73
N VAL A 148 -12.40 -10.39 -0.72
CA VAL A 148 -13.41 -10.96 -1.62
C VAL A 148 -14.79 -10.34 -1.41
N ARG A 149 -15.23 -10.18 -0.15
CA ARG A 149 -16.52 -9.52 0.15
C ARG A 149 -16.55 -8.07 -0.33
N ALA A 150 -15.44 -7.34 -0.23
CA ALA A 150 -15.33 -5.97 -0.72
C ALA A 150 -15.48 -5.93 -2.26
N VAL A 151 -14.75 -6.79 -2.98
CA VAL A 151 -14.86 -6.89 -4.44
C VAL A 151 -16.27 -7.33 -4.86
N GLN A 152 -16.89 -8.27 -4.14
CA GLN A 152 -18.27 -8.69 -4.40
C GLN A 152 -19.29 -7.57 -4.14
N ALA A 153 -19.11 -6.78 -3.09
CA ALA A 153 -19.95 -5.61 -2.84
C ALA A 153 -19.79 -4.57 -3.96
N ALA A 154 -18.56 -4.35 -4.44
CA ALA A 154 -18.28 -3.48 -5.58
C ALA A 154 -18.95 -3.98 -6.87
N LEU A 155 -18.88 -5.30 -7.14
CA LEU A 155 -19.57 -5.96 -8.26
C LEU A 155 -21.08 -5.76 -8.20
N GLN A 156 -21.69 -6.06 -7.06
CA GLN A 156 -23.14 -5.95 -6.87
C GLN A 156 -23.64 -4.52 -7.09
N LYS A 157 -22.86 -3.55 -6.62
CA LYS A 157 -23.19 -2.12 -6.76
C LYS A 157 -22.73 -1.51 -8.08
N LYS A 158 -21.93 -2.24 -8.86
CA LYS A 158 -21.29 -1.79 -10.10
C LYS A 158 -20.48 -0.51 -9.90
N VAL A 159 -19.66 -0.49 -8.85
CA VAL A 159 -18.84 0.66 -8.49
C VAL A 159 -17.35 0.32 -8.55
N PRO A 160 -16.46 1.31 -8.73
CA PRO A 160 -15.02 1.09 -8.67
C PRO A 160 -14.57 0.50 -7.32
N PHE A 161 -13.48 -0.25 -7.38
CA PHE A 161 -12.82 -0.82 -6.21
C PHE A 161 -11.43 -0.24 -6.04
N ILE A 162 -11.06 0.09 -4.80
CA ILE A 162 -9.75 0.68 -4.46
C ILE A 162 -9.14 -0.12 -3.31
N CYS A 163 -7.86 -0.45 -3.37
CA CYS A 163 -7.17 -1.17 -2.30
C CYS A 163 -5.86 -0.47 -1.90
N PHE A 164 -5.75 -0.07 -0.63
CA PHE A 164 -4.49 0.38 -0.03
C PHE A 164 -3.77 -0.79 0.61
N THR A 165 -2.63 -1.16 0.04
CA THR A 165 -1.83 -2.30 0.50
C THR A 165 -0.71 -1.85 1.44
N ALA A 166 -0.55 -2.57 2.54
CA ALA A 166 0.52 -2.38 3.53
C ALA A 166 0.73 -3.72 4.24
N THR A 167 1.77 -4.45 3.88
CA THR A 167 1.93 -5.85 4.31
C THR A 167 3.37 -6.34 4.20
N GLY A 168 3.78 -7.12 5.20
CA GLY A 168 5.02 -7.90 5.18
C GLY A 168 4.92 -9.24 4.45
N GLY A 169 3.72 -9.64 3.98
CA GLY A 169 3.51 -10.89 3.24
C GLY A 169 2.37 -11.76 3.77
N ALA A 170 2.49 -13.07 3.59
CA ALA A 170 1.48 -14.05 4.01
C ALA A 170 1.55 -14.33 5.52
N ARG A 171 0.39 -14.59 6.15
CA ARG A 171 0.32 -14.92 7.58
C ARG A 171 0.77 -16.36 7.83
N MET A 172 2.02 -16.52 8.24
CA MET A 172 2.64 -17.85 8.43
C MET A 172 1.87 -18.75 9.39
N GLN A 173 1.19 -18.17 10.39
CA GLN A 173 0.43 -18.90 11.41
C GLN A 173 -0.75 -19.69 10.81
N GLU A 174 -1.23 -19.31 9.64
CA GLU A 174 -2.30 -20.02 8.92
C GLU A 174 -1.78 -20.87 7.75
N GLY A 175 -0.46 -20.92 7.55
CA GLY A 175 0.21 -21.80 6.59
C GLY A 175 -0.36 -21.72 5.17
N LEU A 176 -0.75 -22.87 4.62
CA LEU A 176 -1.29 -22.99 3.27
C LEU A 176 -2.56 -22.15 3.05
N LEU A 177 -3.37 -21.93 4.10
CA LEU A 177 -4.58 -21.11 3.99
C LEU A 177 -4.24 -19.68 3.56
N SER A 178 -3.15 -19.11 4.09
CA SER A 178 -2.66 -17.79 3.69
C SER A 178 -2.18 -17.76 2.24
N LEU A 179 -1.48 -18.80 1.79
CA LEU A 179 -1.02 -18.90 0.41
C LEU A 179 -2.21 -18.95 -0.57
N MET A 180 -3.24 -19.74 -0.24
CA MET A 180 -4.44 -19.87 -1.07
C MET A 180 -5.25 -18.57 -1.20
N GLN A 181 -5.06 -17.61 -0.29
CA GLN A 181 -5.71 -16.31 -0.43
C GLN A 181 -5.23 -15.58 -1.69
N MET A 182 -3.98 -15.75 -2.12
CA MET A 182 -3.48 -15.15 -3.37
C MET A 182 -4.31 -15.59 -4.58
N ALA A 183 -4.56 -16.90 -4.70
CA ALA A 183 -5.38 -17.45 -5.77
C ALA A 183 -6.84 -16.97 -5.67
N LYS A 184 -7.40 -16.98 -4.45
CA LYS A 184 -8.79 -16.58 -4.18
C LYS A 184 -9.05 -15.11 -4.52
N THR A 185 -8.18 -14.19 -4.11
CA THR A 185 -8.32 -12.75 -4.38
C THR A 185 -8.15 -12.44 -5.86
N ASN A 186 -7.21 -13.10 -6.54
CA ASN A 186 -7.01 -12.91 -7.98
C ASN A 186 -8.19 -13.46 -8.79
N ALA A 187 -8.80 -14.57 -8.35
CA ALA A 187 -9.96 -15.15 -9.01
C ALA A 187 -11.19 -14.21 -8.98
N VAL A 188 -11.43 -13.52 -7.86
CA VAL A 188 -12.53 -12.53 -7.80
C VAL A 188 -12.21 -11.28 -8.61
N LEU A 189 -10.95 -10.84 -8.65
CA LEU A 189 -10.54 -9.71 -9.50
C LEU A 189 -10.64 -10.02 -10.99
N ALA A 190 -10.37 -11.26 -11.41
CA ALA A 190 -10.61 -11.68 -12.79
C ALA A 190 -12.10 -11.55 -13.17
N GLN A 191 -13.02 -11.86 -12.24
CA GLN A 191 -14.45 -11.63 -12.44
C GLN A 191 -14.79 -10.13 -12.44
N PHE A 192 -14.12 -9.34 -11.59
CA PHE A 192 -14.25 -7.87 -11.56
C PHE A 192 -13.88 -7.23 -12.90
N ALA A 193 -12.74 -7.62 -13.47
CA ALA A 193 -12.26 -7.16 -14.77
C ALA A 193 -13.23 -7.52 -15.91
N GLN A 194 -13.88 -8.69 -15.86
CA GLN A 194 -14.89 -9.08 -16.84
C GLN A 194 -16.12 -8.15 -16.84
N GLN A 195 -16.42 -7.52 -15.70
CA GLN A 195 -17.48 -6.51 -15.61
C GLN A 195 -17.03 -5.10 -16.03
N ARG A 196 -15.76 -4.93 -16.43
CA ARG A 196 -15.16 -3.65 -16.84
C ARG A 196 -15.33 -2.55 -15.79
N LEU A 197 -15.22 -2.92 -14.52
CA LEU A 197 -15.22 -1.97 -13.41
C LEU A 197 -13.77 -1.63 -13.04
N PRO A 198 -13.44 -0.35 -12.80
CA PRO A 198 -12.06 0.04 -12.48
C PRO A 198 -11.59 -0.47 -11.11
N PHE A 199 -10.43 -1.10 -11.08
CA PHE A 199 -9.70 -1.44 -9.86
C PHE A 199 -8.42 -0.61 -9.73
N VAL A 200 -8.33 0.19 -8.66
CA VAL A 200 -7.12 0.96 -8.33
C VAL A 200 -6.38 0.31 -7.17
N SER A 201 -5.11 -0.04 -7.39
CA SER A 201 -4.24 -0.55 -6.35
C SER A 201 -3.28 0.55 -5.90
N VAL A 202 -3.26 0.82 -4.59
CA VAL A 202 -2.36 1.80 -3.98
C VAL A 202 -1.34 1.06 -3.11
N LEU A 203 -0.10 1.07 -3.57
CA LEU A 203 1.05 0.42 -2.94
C LEU A 203 1.68 1.35 -1.92
N THR A 204 1.63 0.97 -0.65
CA THR A 204 2.17 1.80 0.44
C THR A 204 3.31 1.09 1.15
N ASP A 205 4.13 1.84 1.87
CA ASP A 205 5.33 1.31 2.50
C ASP A 205 4.98 0.40 3.68
N PRO A 206 5.39 -0.88 3.73
CA PRO A 206 5.86 -1.71 2.64
C PRO A 206 4.71 -2.54 2.06
N THR A 207 4.87 -2.99 0.82
CA THR A 207 3.98 -3.97 0.18
C THR A 207 4.81 -5.14 -0.34
N MET A 208 4.85 -6.22 0.45
CA MET A 208 5.78 -7.32 0.22
C MET A 208 5.11 -8.69 0.04
N GLY A 209 5.87 -9.66 -0.46
CA GLY A 209 5.52 -11.08 -0.40
C GLY A 209 4.27 -11.43 -1.21
N GLY A 210 3.44 -12.31 -0.64
CA GLY A 210 2.28 -12.88 -1.33
C GLY A 210 1.28 -11.83 -1.85
N VAL A 211 1.08 -10.73 -1.14
CA VAL A 211 0.20 -9.64 -1.61
C VAL A 211 0.81 -8.93 -2.81
N SER A 212 2.11 -8.59 -2.75
CA SER A 212 2.80 -8.02 -3.92
C SER A 212 2.80 -8.96 -5.12
N ALA A 213 2.82 -10.29 -4.92
CA ALA A 213 2.77 -11.26 -6.01
C ALA A 213 1.34 -11.72 -6.38
N SER A 214 0.32 -11.02 -5.89
CA SER A 214 -1.08 -11.32 -6.20
C SER A 214 -1.82 -10.05 -6.62
N PHE A 215 -2.82 -9.62 -5.86
CA PHE A 215 -3.75 -8.58 -6.30
C PHE A 215 -3.14 -7.17 -6.33
N ALA A 216 -2.00 -6.95 -5.69
CA ALA A 216 -1.39 -5.62 -5.61
C ALA A 216 -1.00 -5.04 -6.99
N PHE A 217 -0.61 -5.87 -7.96
CA PHE A 217 -0.30 -5.42 -9.33
C PHE A 217 -1.38 -5.83 -10.35
N MET A 218 -2.59 -6.19 -9.89
CA MET A 218 -3.72 -6.49 -10.78
C MET A 218 -4.63 -5.28 -11.01
N GLY A 219 -4.25 -4.09 -10.54
CA GLY A 219 -5.01 -2.87 -10.76
C GLY A 219 -4.98 -2.42 -12.22
N ASP A 220 -6.08 -1.85 -12.68
CA ASP A 220 -6.10 -1.06 -13.93
C ASP A 220 -5.25 0.21 -13.77
N LEU A 221 -5.09 0.66 -12.52
CA LEU A 221 -4.16 1.71 -12.14
C LEU A 221 -3.40 1.30 -10.87
N VAL A 222 -2.09 1.20 -10.97
CA VAL A 222 -1.16 0.89 -9.88
C VAL A 222 -0.43 2.17 -9.47
N ILE A 223 -0.80 2.69 -8.30
CA ILE A 223 -0.22 3.91 -7.73
C ILE A 223 0.68 3.53 -6.56
N ALA A 224 1.84 4.16 -6.43
CA ALA A 224 2.66 4.04 -5.23
C ALA A 224 2.73 5.35 -4.43
N GLU A 225 2.88 5.25 -3.11
CA GLU A 225 3.31 6.40 -2.31
C GLU A 225 4.84 6.59 -2.44
N PRO A 226 5.36 7.84 -2.36
CA PRO A 226 6.79 8.15 -2.42
C PRO A 226 7.63 7.28 -1.48
N LYS A 227 8.78 6.83 -1.98
CA LYS A 227 9.76 5.98 -1.25
C LYS A 227 9.22 4.66 -0.70
N ALA A 228 8.01 4.22 -1.06
CA ALA A 228 7.44 2.98 -0.55
C ALA A 228 8.29 1.77 -0.94
N LEU A 229 8.56 0.87 0.01
CA LEU A 229 9.26 -0.38 -0.25
C LEU A 229 8.27 -1.44 -0.78
N ILE A 230 8.48 -1.90 -2.01
CA ILE A 230 7.55 -2.79 -2.70
C ILE A 230 8.34 -3.91 -3.38
N GLY A 231 7.94 -5.16 -3.14
CA GLY A 231 8.51 -6.29 -3.87
C GLY A 231 8.24 -7.66 -3.28
N PHE A 232 8.48 -8.69 -4.08
CA PHE A 232 8.17 -10.06 -3.69
C PHE A 232 9.01 -10.56 -2.51
N ALA A 233 10.35 -10.54 -2.65
CA ALA A 233 11.26 -10.93 -1.58
C ALA A 233 11.82 -9.69 -0.86
N GLY A 234 12.03 -9.76 0.45
CA GLY A 234 12.67 -8.69 1.19
C GLY A 234 14.11 -8.45 0.74
N PRO A 235 14.62 -7.21 0.77
CA PRO A 235 15.97 -6.88 0.28
C PRO A 235 17.04 -7.69 0.99
N ARG A 236 16.90 -7.89 2.31
CA ARG A 236 17.80 -8.70 3.13
C ARG A 236 17.89 -10.17 2.67
N VAL A 237 16.79 -10.74 2.19
CA VAL A 237 16.75 -12.13 1.67
C VAL A 237 17.47 -12.19 0.32
N ILE A 238 17.24 -11.20 -0.54
CA ILE A 238 17.87 -11.11 -1.86
C ILE A 238 19.39 -10.95 -1.73
N GLU A 239 19.85 -10.02 -0.90
CA GLU A 239 21.28 -9.80 -0.62
C GLU A 239 21.97 -11.07 -0.13
N SER A 240 21.32 -11.81 0.79
CA SER A 240 21.89 -13.06 1.33
C SER A 240 22.03 -14.16 0.27
N THR A 241 21.16 -14.14 -0.75
CA THR A 241 21.10 -15.16 -1.80
C THR A 241 22.08 -14.84 -2.92
N VAL A 242 22.08 -13.60 -3.41
CA VAL A 242 22.92 -13.17 -4.55
C VAL A 242 24.33 -12.76 -4.09
N ARG A 243 24.51 -12.47 -2.79
CA ARG A 243 25.78 -12.04 -2.17
C ARG A 243 26.38 -10.79 -2.82
N VAL A 244 25.52 -9.88 -3.26
CA VAL A 244 25.87 -8.57 -3.79
C VAL A 244 25.08 -7.49 -3.07
N THR A 245 25.67 -6.30 -2.97
CA THR A 245 24.96 -5.12 -2.48
C THR A 245 23.91 -4.72 -3.51
N LEU A 246 22.68 -4.49 -3.05
CA LEU A 246 21.61 -4.04 -3.93
C LEU A 246 21.82 -2.59 -4.36
N PRO A 247 21.38 -2.20 -5.57
CA PRO A 247 21.43 -0.82 -6.02
C PRO A 247 20.73 0.13 -5.05
N GLU A 248 21.16 1.40 -5.04
CA GLU A 248 20.46 2.44 -4.30
C GLU A 248 19.01 2.56 -4.80
N GLY A 249 18.07 2.71 -3.86
CA GLY A 249 16.66 2.81 -4.18
C GLY A 249 16.02 1.49 -4.67
N PHE A 250 16.73 0.36 -4.62
CA PHE A 250 16.15 -0.94 -4.99
C PHE A 250 14.84 -1.19 -4.24
N GLN A 251 13.81 -1.65 -4.97
CA GLN A 251 12.44 -1.86 -4.48
C GLN A 251 11.70 -0.61 -3.98
N ARG A 252 12.24 0.61 -4.15
CA ARG A 252 11.50 1.84 -3.86
C ARG A 252 10.54 2.19 -4.98
N ALA A 253 9.45 2.87 -4.66
CA ALA A 253 8.45 3.33 -5.63
C ALA A 253 9.07 3.96 -6.89
N GLU A 254 10.10 4.81 -6.72
CA GLU A 254 10.83 5.48 -7.80
C GLU A 254 11.57 4.49 -8.71
N PHE A 255 12.15 3.44 -8.12
CA PHE A 255 12.78 2.37 -8.87
C PHE A 255 11.75 1.55 -9.65
N LEU A 256 10.60 1.22 -9.04
CA LEU A 256 9.53 0.47 -9.70
C LEU A 256 8.89 1.26 -10.85
N LEU A 257 8.72 2.58 -10.69
CA LEU A 257 8.25 3.46 -11.76
C LEU A 257 9.22 3.43 -12.95
N GLY A 258 10.54 3.53 -12.70
CA GLY A 258 11.57 3.42 -13.75
C GLY A 258 11.64 2.04 -14.44
N LYS A 259 11.04 1.00 -13.86
CA LYS A 259 10.89 -0.34 -14.45
C LYS A 259 9.52 -0.59 -15.08
N GLY A 260 8.62 0.39 -15.06
CA GLY A 260 7.28 0.27 -15.63
C GLY A 260 6.34 -0.64 -14.82
N ALA A 261 6.64 -0.89 -13.54
CA ALA A 261 5.78 -1.71 -12.67
C ALA A 261 4.70 -0.90 -11.92
N VAL A 262 4.86 0.42 -11.87
CA VAL A 262 3.94 1.37 -11.22
C VAL A 262 3.62 2.46 -12.24
N ASP A 263 2.36 2.87 -12.33
CA ASP A 263 1.91 3.88 -13.30
C ASP A 263 2.26 5.31 -12.85
N MET A 264 2.14 5.57 -11.54
CA MET A 264 2.45 6.89 -10.97
C MET A 264 2.78 6.83 -9.48
N ILE A 265 3.56 7.82 -9.03
CA ILE A 265 3.86 8.04 -7.62
C ILE A 265 3.12 9.29 -7.17
N VAL A 266 2.36 9.18 -6.08
CA VAL A 266 1.46 10.25 -5.63
C VAL A 266 1.60 10.49 -4.13
N ASP A 267 1.81 11.75 -3.75
CA ASP A 267 1.81 12.18 -2.35
C ASP A 267 0.42 11.93 -1.73
N ARG A 268 0.39 11.46 -0.48
CA ARG A 268 -0.83 11.00 0.19
C ARG A 268 -1.87 12.11 0.29
N ARG A 269 -1.43 13.36 0.41
CA ARG A 269 -2.29 14.55 0.48
C ARG A 269 -3.01 14.83 -0.84
N GLN A 270 -2.49 14.30 -1.94
CA GLN A 270 -3.04 14.46 -3.29
C GLN A 270 -3.77 13.20 -3.78
N LEU A 271 -3.52 12.03 -3.16
CA LEU A 271 -4.10 10.74 -3.57
C LEU A 271 -5.61 10.79 -3.75
N ARG A 272 -6.32 11.43 -2.82
CA ARG A 272 -7.78 11.52 -2.84
C ARG A 272 -8.29 12.13 -4.15
N GLU A 273 -7.74 13.28 -4.53
CA GLU A 273 -8.10 14.02 -5.75
C GLU A 273 -7.64 13.28 -7.01
N VAL A 274 -6.41 12.76 -7.00
CA VAL A 274 -5.84 12.04 -8.15
C VAL A 274 -6.64 10.79 -8.47
N ILE A 275 -7.02 9.99 -7.46
CA ILE A 275 -7.83 8.79 -7.66
C ILE A 275 -9.23 9.16 -8.13
N ALA A 276 -9.86 10.17 -7.51
CA ALA A 276 -11.18 10.64 -7.91
C ALA A 276 -11.22 11.05 -9.39
N ARG A 277 -10.24 11.84 -9.85
CA ARG A 277 -10.12 12.27 -11.25
C ARG A 277 -9.92 11.10 -12.21
N ASN A 278 -9.02 10.18 -11.90
CA ASN A 278 -8.77 9.01 -12.76
C ASN A 278 -10.02 8.12 -12.83
N LEU A 279 -10.71 7.91 -11.71
CA LEU A 279 -11.95 7.14 -11.71
C LEU A 279 -13.06 7.84 -12.50
N ALA A 280 -13.19 9.17 -12.42
CA ALA A 280 -14.14 9.92 -13.24
C ALA A 280 -13.89 9.69 -14.74
N ILE A 281 -12.63 9.70 -15.18
CA ILE A 281 -12.25 9.38 -16.57
C ILE A 281 -12.63 7.94 -16.93
N LEU A 282 -12.21 6.97 -16.11
CA LEU A 282 -12.43 5.53 -16.37
C LEU A 282 -13.91 5.13 -16.32
N THR A 283 -14.74 5.91 -15.62
CA THR A 283 -16.19 5.69 -15.51
C THR A 283 -17.02 6.62 -16.39
N HIS A 284 -16.38 7.44 -17.24
CA HIS A 284 -17.03 8.43 -18.10
C HIS A 284 -17.97 9.40 -17.36
N GLN A 285 -17.58 9.80 -16.15
CA GLN A 285 -18.32 10.78 -15.34
C GLN A 285 -17.72 12.18 -15.48
N ALA A 286 -18.51 13.21 -15.15
CA ALA A 286 -18.05 14.59 -15.16
C ALA A 286 -16.85 14.78 -14.20
N SER A 287 -15.93 15.66 -14.58
CA SER A 287 -14.76 15.97 -13.75
C SER A 287 -15.20 16.53 -12.40
N ILE A 288 -14.78 15.85 -11.34
CA ILE A 288 -14.98 16.29 -9.97
C ILE A 288 -14.24 17.63 -9.79
N GLY A 289 -14.95 18.69 -9.39
CA GLY A 289 -14.31 19.96 -8.99
C GLY A 289 -14.30 21.10 -10.01
N GLN A 290 -14.91 20.98 -11.19
CA GLN A 290 -15.31 22.17 -11.95
C GLN A 290 -16.74 22.56 -11.54
N ALA A 291 -16.88 23.52 -10.64
CA ALA A 291 -18.05 24.39 -10.71
C ALA A 291 -18.09 24.95 -12.13
N GLU A 292 -19.23 24.86 -12.81
CA GLU A 292 -19.42 25.42 -14.15
C GLU A 292 -18.91 26.87 -14.18
N SER A 293 -17.71 27.08 -14.71
CA SER A 293 -17.35 28.40 -15.21
C SER A 293 -18.22 28.59 -16.44
N PRO A 294 -19.00 29.69 -16.53
CA PRO A 294 -19.82 29.92 -17.71
C PRO A 294 -18.91 29.86 -18.93
N ALA A 295 -19.25 28.98 -19.87
CA ALA A 295 -18.47 28.74 -21.06
C ALA A 295 -18.24 30.08 -21.77
N THR A 296 -17.00 30.55 -21.79
CA THR A 296 -16.62 31.64 -22.68
C THR A 296 -16.79 31.11 -24.10
N PRO A 297 -17.63 31.72 -24.94
CA PRO A 297 -17.80 31.24 -26.30
C PRO A 297 -16.44 31.30 -27.00
N VAL A 298 -16.00 30.15 -27.52
CA VAL A 298 -14.83 30.05 -28.39
C VAL A 298 -15.11 30.94 -29.61
N PRO A 299 -14.23 31.89 -29.96
CA PRO A 299 -14.40 32.67 -31.17
C PRO A 299 -14.40 31.73 -32.38
N GLU A 300 -15.42 31.85 -33.21
CA GLU A 300 -15.55 31.16 -34.48
C GLU A 300 -14.28 31.35 -35.31
N ALA A 301 -13.66 30.24 -35.71
CA ALA A 301 -12.42 30.25 -36.45
C ALA A 301 -12.62 31.01 -37.78
N ALA A 302 -11.79 32.04 -38.00
CA ALA A 302 -11.74 32.76 -39.27
C ALA A 302 -11.44 31.79 -40.43
N PRO A 303 -12.03 32.00 -41.62
CA PRO A 303 -11.91 31.08 -42.74
C PRO A 303 -10.46 30.97 -43.22
N ALA A 304 -10.04 29.74 -43.51
CA ALA A 304 -8.72 29.40 -44.02
C ALA A 304 -8.44 30.11 -45.36
N VAL A 305 -7.30 30.79 -45.42
CA VAL A 305 -6.71 31.27 -46.69
C VAL A 305 -6.05 30.06 -47.37
N PRO A 306 -6.26 29.83 -48.67
CA PRO A 306 -5.61 28.71 -49.37
C PRO A 306 -4.13 29.03 -49.62
N ASP A 307 -3.23 28.20 -49.08
CA ASP A 307 -1.80 28.29 -49.35
C ASP A 307 -1.47 27.79 -50.76
N ALA A 308 -0.82 28.68 -51.51
CA ALA A 308 -0.18 28.41 -52.78
C ALA A 308 1.14 27.65 -52.56
N ALA A 309 1.38 26.69 -53.46
CA ALA A 309 2.55 25.83 -53.50
C ALA A 309 3.90 26.57 -53.42
N SER A 310 4.87 25.99 -52.70
CA SER A 310 6.27 26.02 -53.13
C SER A 310 7.05 24.82 -52.60
N ASN A 311 7.74 24.16 -53.53
CA ASN A 311 8.71 23.10 -53.31
C ASN A 311 9.95 23.64 -52.59
N ALA A 312 10.47 22.88 -51.62
CA ALA A 312 11.89 22.88 -51.32
C ALA A 312 12.34 21.54 -50.74
N THR A 313 13.12 20.84 -51.54
CA THR A 313 13.91 19.65 -51.23
C THR A 313 14.97 19.96 -50.17
N SER A 314 15.11 19.10 -49.15
CA SER A 314 16.35 19.01 -48.36
C SER A 314 16.46 17.65 -47.67
N THR A 315 17.26 16.79 -48.31
CA THR A 315 18.26 15.87 -47.76
C THR A 315 18.11 15.40 -46.30
N ALA A 316 17.80 14.11 -46.16
CA ALA A 316 18.02 13.33 -44.96
C ALA A 316 19.52 13.03 -44.79
N GLU A 317 20.04 13.25 -43.59
CA GLU A 317 21.34 12.75 -43.16
C GLU A 317 21.17 12.09 -41.79
N ALA A 318 21.52 10.81 -41.74
CA ALA A 318 21.42 9.93 -40.59
C ALA A 318 22.68 10.03 -39.72
N ALA A 319 22.51 9.87 -38.41
CA ALA A 319 23.59 9.63 -37.45
C ALA A 319 23.10 8.65 -36.36
N PRO A 320 24.02 7.91 -35.72
CA PRO A 320 23.89 6.47 -35.55
C PRO A 320 23.26 6.02 -34.23
N GLU A 321 22.62 4.84 -34.29
CA GLU A 321 22.31 3.99 -33.14
C GLU A 321 23.59 3.43 -32.54
N GLU A 322 23.72 3.51 -31.21
CA GLU A 322 24.49 2.54 -30.46
C GLU A 322 23.93 2.43 -29.03
N VAL A 323 24.14 1.24 -28.44
CA VAL A 323 24.14 0.90 -27.00
C VAL A 323 23.00 -0.02 -26.51
N ILE A 324 23.34 -1.32 -26.52
CA ILE A 324 23.12 -2.38 -25.51
C ILE A 324 21.72 -3.01 -25.44
N ALA A 325 21.61 -4.18 -26.08
CA ALA A 325 20.71 -5.26 -25.68
C ALA A 325 21.49 -6.59 -25.68
N ALA A 326 21.57 -7.25 -24.51
CA ALA A 326 21.51 -8.72 -24.36
C ALA A 326 21.86 -9.14 -22.92
N ALA A 327 20.86 -9.19 -22.04
CA ALA A 327 20.80 -10.17 -20.96
C ALA A 327 19.34 -10.26 -20.48
N SER A 328 18.52 -11.02 -21.21
CA SER A 328 17.37 -11.81 -20.71
C SER A 328 16.37 -12.04 -21.84
N ALA A 329 16.53 -13.15 -22.56
CA ALA A 329 15.43 -13.85 -23.23
C ALA A 329 15.94 -15.22 -23.70
N THR A 330 15.66 -16.26 -22.93
CA THR A 330 15.49 -17.59 -23.51
C THR A 330 14.10 -18.05 -23.12
N ALA A 331 13.18 -17.87 -24.06
CA ALA A 331 11.89 -18.51 -24.06
C ALA A 331 12.12 -20.02 -24.19
N ILE A 332 11.64 -20.78 -23.20
CA ILE A 332 11.62 -22.24 -23.26
C ILE A 332 10.25 -22.60 -23.86
N THR A 333 10.24 -22.94 -25.14
CA THR A 333 9.14 -23.68 -25.76
C THR A 333 9.14 -25.08 -25.16
N GLY A 334 8.15 -25.38 -24.33
CA GLY A 334 7.96 -26.70 -23.72
C GLY A 334 7.36 -27.68 -24.71
N GLU A 335 8.19 -28.60 -25.21
CA GLU A 335 7.74 -29.89 -25.74
C GLU A 335 7.78 -30.90 -24.58
N ALA A 336 6.66 -31.59 -24.34
CA ALA A 336 6.48 -32.46 -23.18
C ALA A 336 7.29 -33.75 -23.31
N ALA A 337 8.34 -33.92 -22.48
CA ALA A 337 9.03 -35.19 -22.31
C ALA A 337 8.37 -36.05 -21.22
N ALA A 338 8.15 -37.33 -21.52
CA ALA A 338 7.52 -38.32 -20.63
C ALA A 338 8.36 -38.60 -19.37
N PRO A 339 7.73 -39.04 -18.24
CA PRO A 339 8.43 -39.24 -16.98
C PRO A 339 9.32 -40.49 -16.97
N ALA A 340 10.50 -40.37 -16.35
CA ALA A 340 11.47 -41.44 -16.13
C ALA A 340 10.95 -42.48 -15.10
N PRO A 341 11.38 -43.77 -15.21
CA PRO A 341 10.95 -44.83 -14.31
C PRO A 341 11.61 -44.73 -12.92
N PRO A 342 10.99 -45.32 -11.87
CA PRO A 342 11.46 -45.19 -10.49
C PRO A 342 12.77 -45.95 -10.22
N ALA A 343 13.60 -45.37 -9.36
CA ALA A 343 14.89 -45.91 -8.94
C ALA A 343 14.75 -47.23 -8.13
N GLN A 344 15.63 -48.18 -8.42
CA GLN A 344 15.71 -49.46 -7.69
C GLN A 344 16.29 -49.27 -6.28
N PRO A 345 15.88 -50.09 -5.29
CA PRO A 345 16.38 -50.02 -3.92
C PRO A 345 17.83 -50.52 -3.81
N PRO A 346 18.59 -50.08 -2.80
CA PRO A 346 20.00 -50.41 -2.65
C PRO A 346 20.20 -51.89 -2.30
N GLN A 347 21.17 -52.53 -2.97
CA GLN A 347 21.57 -53.92 -2.70
C GLN A 347 22.30 -54.01 -1.35
N SER A 348 21.88 -54.99 -0.54
CA SER A 348 22.48 -55.35 0.74
C SER A 348 23.86 -55.99 0.53
N SER A 349 24.90 -55.41 1.12
CA SER A 349 26.20 -56.07 1.28
C SER A 349 26.12 -57.10 2.40
N SER A 350 26.42 -58.36 2.08
CA SER A 350 26.57 -59.45 3.06
C SER A 350 27.80 -59.23 3.96
N PRO A 351 27.77 -59.64 5.24
CA PRO A 351 28.93 -59.58 6.12
C PRO A 351 29.89 -60.76 5.84
N PRO A 352 31.20 -60.62 6.15
CA PRO A 352 32.10 -61.76 6.13
C PRO A 352 31.96 -62.58 7.43
N GLN A 353 31.98 -63.90 7.30
CA GLN A 353 32.26 -64.86 8.37
C GLN A 353 33.15 -65.98 7.82
N PRO A 354 33.86 -66.75 8.66
CA PRO A 354 34.44 -66.42 9.97
C PRO A 354 35.96 -66.17 9.91
#